data_AF-A0A5Q4GJ19-F1
#
_entry.id   AF-A0A5Q4GJ19-F1
#
_cell.length_a   1.000
_cell.length_b   1.000
_cell.length_c   1.000
_cell.angle_alpha   90.00
_cell.angle_beta   90.00
_cell.angle_gamma   90.00
#
_symmetry.space_group_name_H-M   'P 1'
#
loop_
_entity.id
_entity.type
_entity.pdbx_description
1 polymer ?
#
loop_
_entity_poly.entity_id
_entity_poly.type
_entity_poly.pdbx_seq_one_letter_code
_entity_poly.pdbx_strand_id
1 'polypeptide(L)'
;MSSGPNNKSSETVSSESSAIESRNWFTRFLDVVEWLGNLLPHPVTLFALLATAMVFISGLFGWLGVSVADPRPGADGATIEAVSLMNAEGVRMIFGNLVSNFVNFAPLGVVLVAMLGVGVAERSGLLSAAVRGIVLNAPRHLVTVAVVFAGVISNTASEMGYVVLVPLAGAIFLALGRHPLAGMAAAFAGVSGGYSANLLLGTIDPLLAGITQEAARLIDPEYEVFATANWYFMIISTFMITAVGSLVTIFIVEPKLGKYDDSRADPSVLDDSQMQPLTGKEKKGLVMAGIGVVGVALLIMALVLPENGVLRDPNAVGEGFLASSGPFFRSIVAWIFVFFLVTGFAYGKVVGTMKNDRDVIDGMASAISTLGLYIVLVFFAAQFVAFFGWTNLGLITAVTGADFLQNIGLTGPIVFLFFIIMCGIVNLSLGSASAQWAVTAPIFVPMLMFIGYSPEVIQGAYRIGDSTTNIITPMMSYFGLILAWATRYDK
;
A
#
# COMPACT_ATOMS: atom_id res chain seq x y z
N MET A 1 -49.72 63.44 -39.14
CA MET A 1 -50.44 63.07 -37.92
C MET A 1 -51.35 61.89 -38.24
N SER A 2 -51.42 60.89 -37.33
CA SER A 2 -52.25 59.66 -37.39
C SER A 2 -51.72 58.55 -38.32
N SER A 3 -51.62 57.25 -38.01
CA SER A 3 -51.87 56.41 -36.82
C SER A 3 -51.66 54.91 -37.18
N GLY A 4 -50.75 54.18 -36.50
CA GLY A 4 -50.66 52.71 -36.22
C GLY A 4 -50.77 51.64 -37.34
N PRO A 5 -50.56 50.31 -37.05
CA PRO A 5 -50.06 49.67 -35.82
C PRO A 5 -48.96 48.56 -36.01
N ASN A 6 -48.42 48.15 -34.86
CA ASN A 6 -47.55 46.99 -34.52
C ASN A 6 -47.52 45.76 -35.43
N ASN A 7 -46.31 45.19 -35.60
CA ASN A 7 -46.11 43.74 -35.59
C ASN A 7 -44.78 43.37 -34.88
N LYS A 8 -44.89 42.82 -33.67
CA LYS A 8 -43.79 42.15 -32.95
C LYS A 8 -43.86 40.67 -33.33
N SER A 9 -42.89 40.19 -34.10
CA SER A 9 -42.67 38.75 -34.29
C SER A 9 -41.98 38.20 -33.04
N SER A 10 -42.72 37.40 -32.27
CA SER A 10 -42.23 36.61 -31.15
C SER A 10 -41.36 35.45 -31.66
N GLU A 11 -40.06 35.52 -31.44
CA GLU A 11 -39.20 34.33 -31.43
C GLU A 11 -39.55 33.50 -30.19
N THR A 12 -40.17 32.35 -30.44
CA THR A 12 -40.40 31.32 -29.44
C THR A 12 -39.08 30.62 -29.20
N VAL A 13 -38.38 31.00 -28.14
CA VAL A 13 -37.28 30.22 -27.57
C VAL A 13 -37.91 28.93 -27.05
N SER A 14 -37.74 27.83 -27.78
CA SER A 14 -38.03 26.49 -27.28
C SER A 14 -37.08 26.24 -26.11
N SER A 15 -37.62 26.34 -24.89
CA SER A 15 -36.97 25.83 -23.71
C SER A 15 -36.89 24.31 -23.85
N GLU A 16 -35.75 23.83 -24.33
CA GLU A 16 -35.35 22.45 -24.10
C GLU A 16 -35.28 22.26 -22.60
N SER A 17 -36.36 21.66 -22.08
CA SER A 17 -36.41 21.05 -20.77
C SER A 17 -35.20 20.12 -20.68
N SER A 18 -34.15 20.53 -19.97
CA SER A 18 -33.09 19.66 -19.54
C SER A 18 -33.73 18.54 -18.75
N ALA A 19 -33.88 17.38 -19.40
CA ALA A 19 -34.28 16.17 -18.74
C ALA A 19 -33.27 15.95 -17.62
N ILE A 20 -33.73 16.08 -16.37
CA ILE A 20 -32.97 15.66 -15.20
C ILE A 20 -32.86 14.15 -15.33
N GLU A 21 -31.80 13.67 -16.00
CA GLU A 21 -31.44 12.27 -15.96
C GLU A 21 -31.39 11.86 -14.48
N SER A 22 -32.19 10.87 -14.12
CA SER A 22 -32.18 10.30 -12.79
C SER A 22 -30.74 9.87 -12.49
N ARG A 23 -30.03 10.62 -11.63
CA ARG A 23 -28.63 10.35 -11.30
C ARG A 23 -28.44 8.86 -11.02
N ASN A 24 -27.63 8.22 -11.86
CA ASN A 24 -27.31 6.80 -11.79
C ASN A 24 -26.78 6.46 -10.38
N TRP A 25 -27.13 5.29 -9.84
CA TRP A 25 -26.70 4.86 -8.50
C TRP A 25 -25.17 4.92 -8.35
N PHE A 26 -24.45 4.60 -9.42
CA PHE A 26 -22.99 4.71 -9.47
C PHE A 26 -22.50 6.15 -9.32
N THR A 27 -23.13 7.12 -9.99
CA THR A 27 -22.80 8.55 -9.84
C THR A 27 -23.03 9.00 -8.41
N ARG A 28 -24.14 8.59 -7.77
CA ARG A 28 -24.40 8.91 -6.36
C ARG A 28 -23.37 8.28 -5.41
N PHE A 29 -22.92 7.06 -5.70
CA PHE A 29 -21.84 6.43 -4.95
C PHE A 29 -20.53 7.22 -5.07
N LEU A 30 -20.15 7.60 -6.30
CA LEU A 30 -18.96 8.42 -6.53
C LEU A 30 -19.06 9.79 -5.83
N ASP A 31 -20.22 10.46 -5.88
CA ASP A 31 -20.45 11.73 -5.17
C ASP A 31 -20.22 11.56 -3.66
N VAL A 32 -20.66 10.45 -3.07
CA VAL A 32 -20.45 10.14 -1.65
C VAL A 32 -18.98 9.88 -1.34
N VAL A 33 -18.30 9.09 -2.17
CA VAL A 33 -16.87 8.80 -1.98
C VAL A 33 -16.02 10.06 -2.14
N GLU A 34 -16.32 10.89 -3.14
CA GLU A 34 -15.66 12.18 -3.34
C GLU A 34 -15.91 13.12 -2.15
N TRP A 35 -17.14 13.18 -1.66
CA TRP A 35 -17.47 13.96 -0.46
C TRP A 35 -16.72 13.46 0.79
N LEU A 36 -16.67 12.14 1.00
CA LEU A 36 -15.95 11.53 2.12
C LEU A 36 -14.43 11.78 2.04
N GLY A 37 -13.86 11.69 0.84
CA GLY A 37 -12.45 11.98 0.61
C GLY A 37 -12.11 13.46 0.85
N ASN A 38 -12.95 14.37 0.36
CA ASN A 38 -12.78 15.82 0.53
C ASN A 38 -13.02 16.30 1.97
N LEU A 39 -13.74 15.53 2.79
CA LEU A 39 -13.97 15.83 4.20
C LEU A 39 -12.67 15.73 5.02
N LEU A 40 -11.78 14.82 4.63
CA LEU A 40 -10.54 14.58 5.36
C LEU A 40 -9.43 15.51 4.85
N PRO A 41 -8.70 16.19 5.77
CA PRO A 41 -7.55 16.97 5.37
C PRO A 41 -6.43 16.04 4.89
N HIS A 42 -5.40 16.63 4.28
CA HIS A 42 -4.18 15.92 3.89
C HIS A 42 -3.67 15.03 5.04
N PRO A 43 -3.23 13.77 4.81
CA PRO A 43 -2.88 12.83 5.87
C PRO A 43 -1.90 13.36 6.92
N VAL A 44 -0.89 14.14 6.49
CA VAL A 44 0.03 14.83 7.40
C VAL A 44 -0.71 15.76 8.36
N THR A 45 -1.62 16.58 7.85
CA THR A 45 -2.45 17.49 8.65
C THR A 45 -3.39 16.71 9.56
N LEU A 46 -3.95 15.60 9.08
CA LEU A 46 -4.77 14.70 9.90
C LEU A 46 -3.98 14.21 11.12
N PHE A 47 -2.76 13.68 10.94
CA PHE A 47 -1.95 13.24 12.08
C PHE A 47 -1.51 14.39 13.00
N ALA A 48 -1.19 15.56 12.45
CA ALA A 48 -0.88 16.74 13.26
C ALA A 48 -2.08 17.16 14.13
N LEU A 49 -3.29 17.13 13.56
CA LEU A 49 -4.54 17.41 14.27
C LEU A 49 -4.85 16.32 15.30
N LEU A 50 -4.67 15.04 14.97
CA LEU A 50 -4.89 13.93 15.90
C LEU A 50 -3.92 13.97 17.08
N ALA A 51 -2.63 14.22 16.84
CA ALA A 51 -1.64 14.39 17.91
C ALA A 51 -1.98 15.59 18.81
N THR A 52 -2.34 16.72 18.20
CA THR A 52 -2.76 17.92 18.94
C THR A 52 -4.04 17.68 19.74
N ALA A 53 -5.04 17.06 19.11
CA ALA A 53 -6.30 16.69 19.75
C ALA A 53 -6.07 15.73 20.91
N MET A 54 -5.12 14.79 20.80
CA MET A 54 -4.78 13.86 21.87
C MET A 54 -4.30 14.58 23.14
N VAL A 55 -3.55 15.68 23.01
CA VAL A 55 -3.17 16.52 24.15
C VAL A 55 -4.41 17.06 24.86
N PHE A 56 -5.39 17.59 24.11
CA PHE A 56 -6.62 18.14 24.70
C PHE A 56 -7.56 17.06 25.26
N ILE A 57 -7.75 15.98 24.53
CA ILE A 57 -8.61 14.85 24.91
C ILE A 57 -8.06 14.18 26.18
N SER A 58 -6.75 13.97 26.27
CA SER A 58 -6.13 13.44 27.48
C SER A 58 -6.28 14.37 28.69
N GLY A 59 -6.26 15.69 28.47
CA GLY A 59 -6.61 16.67 29.50
C GLY A 59 -8.03 16.49 30.03
N LEU A 60 -9.00 16.33 29.13
CA LEU A 60 -10.40 16.13 29.47
C LEU A 60 -10.63 14.79 30.18
N PHE A 61 -10.14 13.69 29.62
CA PHE A 61 -10.34 12.35 30.19
C PHE A 61 -9.57 12.10 31.47
N GLY A 62 -8.36 12.67 31.60
CA GLY A 62 -7.64 12.69 32.86
C GLY A 62 -8.38 13.50 33.93
N TRP A 63 -9.03 14.62 33.56
CA TRP A 63 -9.86 15.40 34.49
C TRP A 63 -11.15 14.67 34.91
N LEU A 64 -11.77 13.92 33.99
CA LEU A 64 -12.95 13.09 34.28
C LEU A 64 -12.63 11.81 35.07
N GLY A 65 -11.35 11.46 35.24
CA GLY A 65 -10.93 10.23 35.93
C GLY A 65 -11.31 8.96 35.17
N VAL A 66 -11.31 9.00 33.84
CA VAL A 66 -11.64 7.84 33.01
C VAL A 66 -10.61 6.73 33.27
N SER A 67 -11.10 5.54 33.59
CA SER A 67 -10.27 4.38 33.87
C SER A 67 -10.97 3.07 33.49
N VAL A 68 -10.18 2.02 33.27
CA VAL A 68 -10.66 0.65 33.02
C VAL A 68 -9.85 -0.34 33.85
N ALA A 69 -10.42 -1.49 34.18
CA ALA A 69 -9.66 -2.59 34.80
C ALA A 69 -8.59 -3.10 33.83
N ASP A 70 -7.40 -3.42 34.32
CA ASP A 70 -6.31 -3.95 33.50
C ASP A 70 -6.54 -5.45 33.23
N PRO A 71 -6.79 -5.88 31.97
CA PRO A 71 -7.02 -7.28 31.67
C PRO A 71 -5.71 -8.07 31.41
N ARG A 72 -4.54 -7.43 31.52
CA ARG A 72 -3.26 -8.08 31.24
C ARG A 72 -2.90 -9.10 32.32
N PRO A 73 -2.30 -10.26 31.96
CA PRO A 73 -1.89 -11.27 32.93
C PRO A 73 -0.92 -10.70 33.98
N GLY A 74 -1.20 -10.92 35.26
CA GLY A 74 -0.34 -10.45 36.36
C GLY A 74 -0.62 -9.01 36.84
N ALA A 75 -1.63 -8.35 36.30
CA ALA A 75 -2.11 -7.03 36.72
C ALA A 75 -3.39 -7.10 37.59
N ASP A 76 -3.56 -8.18 38.36
CA ASP A 76 -4.79 -8.45 39.11
C ASP A 76 -5.20 -7.29 40.04
N GLY A 77 -6.35 -6.68 39.74
CA GLY A 77 -6.89 -5.54 40.49
C GLY A 77 -6.27 -4.18 40.16
N ALA A 78 -5.35 -4.10 39.19
CA ALA A 78 -4.82 -2.84 38.70
C ALA A 78 -5.83 -2.14 37.76
N THR A 79 -5.81 -0.81 37.77
CA THR A 79 -6.62 0.03 36.88
C THR A 79 -5.71 0.83 35.96
N ILE A 80 -6.11 0.91 34.69
CA ILE A 80 -5.48 1.76 33.70
C ILE A 80 -6.23 3.09 33.69
N GLU A 81 -5.58 4.15 34.15
CA GLU A 81 -6.16 5.50 34.23
C GLU A 81 -5.69 6.37 33.07
N ALA A 82 -6.57 7.26 32.59
CA ALA A 82 -6.23 8.25 31.58
C ALA A 82 -5.21 9.26 32.12
N VAL A 83 -4.07 9.37 31.45
CA VAL A 83 -2.98 10.29 31.82
C VAL A 83 -3.07 11.55 30.98
N SER A 84 -3.17 12.71 31.63
CA SER A 84 -3.24 14.01 30.96
C SER A 84 -1.86 14.48 30.48
N LEU A 85 -1.79 14.96 29.23
CA LEU A 85 -0.60 15.66 28.70
C LEU A 85 -0.65 17.19 28.92
N MET A 86 -1.75 17.73 29.43
CA MET A 86 -1.93 19.17 29.69
C MET A 86 -1.32 19.64 31.03
N ASN A 87 -0.44 18.86 31.63
CA ASN A 87 0.26 19.20 32.87
C ASN A 87 1.77 19.40 32.62
N ALA A 88 2.49 19.88 33.63
CA ALA A 88 3.93 20.17 33.51
C ALA A 88 4.79 18.95 33.19
N GLU A 89 4.34 17.74 33.53
CA GLU A 89 5.02 16.49 33.16
C GLU A 89 4.78 16.14 31.70
N GLY A 90 3.53 16.17 31.24
CA GLY A 90 3.14 15.98 29.85
C GLY A 90 3.88 16.90 28.89
N VAL A 91 3.97 18.20 29.21
CA VAL A 91 4.76 19.16 28.41
C VAL A 91 6.24 18.76 28.37
N ARG A 92 6.85 18.37 29.51
CA ARG A 92 8.24 17.90 29.52
C ARG A 92 8.42 16.63 28.70
N MET A 93 7.48 15.69 28.74
CA MET A 93 7.51 14.47 27.93
C MET A 93 7.45 14.78 26.44
N ILE A 94 6.53 15.66 26.02
CA ILE A 94 6.38 16.06 24.62
C ILE A 94 7.69 16.67 24.10
N PHE A 95 8.22 17.70 24.77
CA PHE A 95 9.45 18.37 24.30
C PHE A 95 10.70 17.50 24.45
N GLY A 96 10.77 16.65 25.48
CA GLY A 96 11.91 15.77 25.74
C GLY A 96 12.02 14.59 24.77
N ASN A 97 10.88 14.07 24.28
CA ASN A 97 10.86 12.86 23.47
C ASN A 97 10.44 13.07 21.99
N LEU A 98 10.19 14.32 21.55
CA LEU A 98 9.74 14.59 20.19
C LEU A 98 10.64 13.95 19.10
N VAL A 99 11.97 14.05 19.28
CA VAL A 99 12.95 13.47 18.34
C VAL A 99 13.08 11.95 18.52
N SER A 100 13.14 11.46 19.76
CA SER A 100 13.28 10.03 20.03
C SER A 100 12.06 9.25 19.53
N ASN A 101 10.86 9.78 19.71
CA ASN A 101 9.62 9.23 19.15
C ASN A 101 9.74 9.04 17.64
N PHE A 102 10.23 10.05 16.93
CA PHE A 102 10.35 10.01 15.48
C PHE A 102 11.42 9.01 15.01
N VAL A 103 12.63 9.09 15.56
CA VAL A 103 13.77 8.28 15.12
C VAL A 103 13.57 6.80 15.47
N ASN A 104 12.94 6.50 16.60
CA ASN A 104 12.71 5.13 17.06
C ASN A 104 11.39 4.53 16.53
N PHE A 105 10.58 5.29 15.78
CA PHE A 105 9.37 4.77 15.17
C PHE A 105 9.73 3.71 14.13
N ALA A 106 9.41 2.44 14.40
CA ALA A 106 9.92 1.30 13.62
C ALA A 106 9.78 1.46 12.08
N PRO A 107 8.65 1.93 11.52
CA PRO A 107 8.48 2.16 10.07
C PRO A 107 9.50 3.09 9.42
N LEU A 108 10.05 4.06 10.16
CA LEU A 108 10.93 5.07 9.58
C LEU A 108 12.21 4.42 9.05
N GLY A 109 12.96 3.77 9.94
CA GLY A 109 14.27 3.21 9.60
C GLY A 109 14.17 2.11 8.56
N VAL A 110 13.18 1.21 8.72
CA VAL A 110 13.05 0.04 7.84
C VAL A 110 12.72 0.42 6.40
N VAL A 111 11.83 1.40 6.18
CA VAL A 111 11.46 1.83 4.83
C VAL A 111 12.58 2.60 4.16
N LEU A 112 13.24 3.51 4.87
CA LEU A 112 14.35 4.28 4.31
C LEU A 112 15.47 3.35 3.81
N VAL A 113 15.86 2.35 4.61
CA VAL A 113 16.90 1.38 4.22
C VAL A 113 16.47 0.52 3.04
N ALA A 114 15.24 -0.01 3.04
CA ALA A 114 14.73 -0.80 1.92
C ALA A 114 14.72 0.01 0.60
N MET A 115 14.31 1.28 0.67
CA MET A 115 14.19 2.16 -0.49
C MET A 115 15.54 2.53 -1.11
N LEU A 116 16.63 2.53 -0.36
CA LEU A 116 17.97 2.71 -0.94
C LEU A 116 18.29 1.62 -1.98
N GLY A 117 17.93 0.36 -1.67
CA GLY A 117 18.16 -0.75 -2.59
C GLY A 117 17.20 -0.70 -3.78
N VAL A 118 15.90 -0.55 -3.49
CA VAL A 118 14.85 -0.47 -4.52
C VAL A 118 15.12 0.67 -5.50
N GLY A 119 15.58 1.83 -5.00
CA GLY A 119 15.95 2.98 -5.82
C GLY A 119 17.02 2.67 -6.87
N VAL A 120 18.03 1.89 -6.52
CA VAL A 120 19.05 1.45 -7.49
C VAL A 120 18.45 0.51 -8.54
N ALA A 121 17.62 -0.44 -8.12
CA ALA A 121 16.94 -1.36 -9.05
C ALA A 121 15.99 -0.62 -10.00
N GLU A 122 15.22 0.33 -9.50
CA GLU A 122 14.31 1.16 -10.29
C GLU A 122 15.09 2.04 -11.27
N ARG A 123 16.08 2.80 -10.78
CA ARG A 123 16.90 3.71 -11.60
C ARG A 123 17.71 2.96 -12.66
N SER A 124 18.10 1.72 -12.40
CA SER A 124 18.80 0.88 -13.37
C SER A 124 17.92 0.49 -14.57
N GLY A 125 16.58 0.51 -14.41
CA GLY A 125 15.60 0.02 -15.38
C GLY A 125 15.27 -1.46 -15.25
N LEU A 126 15.83 -2.18 -14.27
CA LEU A 126 15.63 -3.61 -14.06
C LEU A 126 14.15 -3.97 -13.92
N LEU A 127 13.44 -3.26 -13.04
CA LEU A 127 12.06 -3.59 -12.69
C LEU A 127 11.12 -3.37 -13.89
N SER A 128 11.33 -2.27 -14.63
CA SER A 128 10.60 -1.97 -15.87
C SER A 128 10.81 -3.07 -16.92
N ALA A 129 12.06 -3.46 -17.15
CA ALA A 129 12.39 -4.49 -18.14
C ALA A 129 11.87 -5.88 -17.74
N ALA A 130 11.87 -6.21 -16.45
CA ALA A 130 11.31 -7.47 -15.95
C ALA A 130 9.79 -7.54 -16.18
N VAL A 131 9.04 -6.50 -15.80
CA VAL A 131 7.58 -6.40 -16.01
C VAL A 131 7.24 -6.46 -17.50
N ARG A 132 7.91 -5.65 -18.32
CA ARG A 132 7.75 -5.69 -19.80
C ARG A 132 8.08 -7.07 -20.38
N GLY A 133 9.14 -7.70 -19.87
CA GLY A 133 9.58 -9.03 -20.30
C GLY A 133 8.57 -10.13 -20.02
N ILE A 134 7.86 -10.07 -18.89
CA ILE A 134 6.79 -11.03 -18.55
C ILE A 134 5.65 -10.92 -19.56
N VAL A 135 5.21 -9.70 -19.86
CA VAL A 135 4.02 -9.49 -20.69
C VAL A 135 4.32 -9.69 -22.18
N LEU A 136 5.42 -9.13 -22.69
CA LEU A 136 5.76 -9.19 -24.13
C LEU A 136 6.16 -10.59 -24.61
N ASN A 137 6.66 -11.46 -23.71
CA ASN A 137 6.99 -12.85 -24.06
C ASN A 137 5.84 -13.83 -23.79
N ALA A 138 4.70 -13.36 -23.27
CA ALA A 138 3.57 -14.23 -22.99
C ALA A 138 2.93 -14.74 -24.29
N PRO A 139 2.56 -16.03 -24.38
CA PRO A 139 1.83 -16.54 -25.53
C PRO A 139 0.45 -15.86 -25.59
N ARG A 140 -0.07 -15.65 -26.82
CA ARG A 140 -1.30 -14.88 -27.08
C ARG A 140 -2.48 -15.23 -26.15
N HIS A 141 -2.66 -16.50 -25.80
CA HIS A 141 -3.76 -16.99 -24.95
C HIS A 141 -3.57 -16.73 -23.45
N LEU A 142 -2.34 -16.42 -22.99
CA LEU A 142 -2.03 -16.10 -21.59
C LEU A 142 -1.79 -14.61 -21.36
N VAL A 143 -1.93 -13.75 -22.38
CA VAL A 143 -1.60 -12.32 -22.26
C VAL A 143 -2.37 -11.66 -21.12
N THR A 144 -3.67 -11.95 -20.96
CA THR A 144 -4.44 -11.40 -19.83
C THR A 144 -3.88 -11.85 -18.49
N VAL A 145 -3.57 -13.15 -18.36
CA VAL A 145 -2.99 -13.71 -17.14
C VAL A 145 -1.63 -13.09 -16.84
N ALA A 146 -0.78 -12.95 -17.84
CA ALA A 146 0.53 -12.33 -17.72
C ALA A 146 0.44 -10.84 -17.33
N VAL A 147 -0.52 -10.09 -17.89
CA VAL A 147 -0.77 -8.69 -17.52
C VAL A 147 -1.20 -8.56 -16.07
N VAL A 148 -2.19 -9.33 -15.62
CA VAL A 148 -2.67 -9.25 -14.23
C VAL A 148 -1.55 -9.69 -13.27
N PHE A 149 -0.87 -10.80 -13.56
CA PHE A 149 0.24 -11.30 -12.76
C PHE A 149 1.40 -10.29 -12.65
N ALA A 150 1.80 -9.70 -13.78
CA ALA A 150 2.81 -8.65 -13.79
C ALA A 150 2.35 -7.41 -13.02
N GLY A 151 1.04 -7.12 -13.02
CA GLY A 151 0.44 -6.06 -12.22
C GLY A 151 0.59 -6.31 -10.74
N VAL A 152 0.21 -7.50 -10.27
CA VAL A 152 0.32 -7.86 -8.85
C VAL A 152 1.77 -7.77 -8.37
N ILE A 153 2.74 -8.28 -9.13
CA ILE A 153 4.16 -8.25 -8.74
C ILE A 153 4.79 -6.86 -8.88
N SER A 154 4.18 -5.95 -9.64
CA SER A 154 4.74 -4.61 -9.88
C SER A 154 4.80 -3.72 -8.64
N ASN A 155 4.07 -4.07 -7.56
CA ASN A 155 4.17 -3.41 -6.24
C ASN A 155 5.63 -3.35 -5.73
N THR A 156 6.44 -4.37 -6.04
CA THR A 156 7.87 -4.41 -5.65
C THR A 156 8.64 -3.22 -6.22
N ALA A 157 8.17 -2.71 -7.37
CA ALA A 157 8.75 -1.63 -8.13
C ALA A 157 8.09 -0.28 -7.85
N SER A 158 7.53 -0.11 -6.65
CA SER A 158 6.80 1.09 -6.27
C SER A 158 5.65 1.37 -7.24
N GLU A 159 5.68 2.51 -7.94
CA GLU A 159 4.56 3.07 -8.70
C GLU A 159 4.63 2.75 -10.19
N MET A 160 5.63 1.96 -10.60
CA MET A 160 5.90 1.63 -12.00
C MET A 160 4.78 0.83 -12.67
N GLY A 161 4.00 0.07 -11.89
CA GLY A 161 2.83 -0.63 -12.40
C GLY A 161 1.82 0.32 -13.05
N TYR A 162 1.56 1.47 -12.43
CA TYR A 162 0.62 2.47 -12.96
C TYR A 162 1.15 3.16 -14.21
N VAL A 163 2.42 3.54 -14.19
CA VAL A 163 3.01 4.38 -15.24
C VAL A 163 3.36 3.59 -16.49
N VAL A 164 3.84 2.35 -16.34
CA VAL A 164 4.36 1.56 -17.46
C VAL A 164 3.42 0.43 -17.85
N LEU A 165 2.94 -0.36 -16.89
CA LEU A 165 2.22 -1.58 -17.21
C LEU A 165 0.79 -1.30 -17.71
N VAL A 166 0.08 -0.34 -17.10
CA VAL A 166 -1.30 -0.03 -17.51
C VAL A 166 -1.38 0.43 -18.98
N PRO A 167 -0.58 1.42 -19.44
CA PRO A 167 -0.58 1.81 -20.85
C PRO A 167 -0.10 0.69 -21.78
N LEU A 168 0.95 -0.05 -21.39
CA LEU A 168 1.49 -1.16 -22.17
C LEU A 168 0.45 -2.25 -22.40
N ALA A 169 -0.34 -2.58 -21.37
CA ALA A 169 -1.40 -3.58 -21.49
C ALA A 169 -2.47 -3.16 -22.50
N GLY A 170 -2.83 -1.87 -22.54
CA GLY A 170 -3.71 -1.32 -23.57
C GLY A 170 -3.15 -1.51 -24.98
N ALA A 171 -1.89 -1.14 -25.19
CA ALA A 171 -1.21 -1.26 -26.48
C ALA A 171 -1.11 -2.74 -26.94
N ILE A 172 -0.77 -3.65 -26.04
CA ILE A 172 -0.67 -5.08 -26.35
C ILE A 172 -2.04 -5.68 -26.70
N PHE A 173 -3.09 -5.30 -25.99
CA PHE A 173 -4.44 -5.77 -26.32
C PHE A 173 -4.86 -5.27 -27.71
N LEU A 174 -4.63 -3.99 -28.01
CA LEU A 174 -4.92 -3.41 -29.32
C LEU A 174 -4.19 -4.17 -30.45
N ALA A 175 -2.89 -4.42 -30.28
CA ALA A 175 -2.08 -5.13 -31.26
C ALA A 175 -2.48 -6.59 -31.49
N LEU A 176 -3.14 -7.21 -30.51
CA LEU A 176 -3.72 -8.54 -30.62
C LEU A 176 -5.14 -8.53 -31.20
N GLY A 177 -5.66 -7.36 -31.59
CA GLY A 177 -7.04 -7.19 -32.06
C GLY A 177 -8.08 -7.29 -30.95
N ARG A 178 -7.66 -7.09 -29.69
CA ARG A 178 -8.50 -7.13 -28.49
C ARG A 178 -8.80 -5.72 -28.00
N HIS A 179 -9.77 -5.58 -27.11
CA HIS A 179 -10.18 -4.26 -26.63
C HIS A 179 -9.11 -3.63 -25.69
N PRO A 180 -8.50 -2.47 -26.02
CA PRO A 180 -7.41 -1.88 -25.24
C PRO A 180 -7.82 -1.51 -23.81
N LEU A 181 -9.04 -0.97 -23.62
CA LEU A 181 -9.56 -0.69 -22.28
C LEU A 181 -9.69 -1.94 -21.40
N ALA A 182 -9.92 -3.12 -21.98
CA ALA A 182 -9.91 -4.37 -21.22
C ALA A 182 -8.51 -4.72 -20.71
N GLY A 183 -7.48 -4.48 -21.53
CA GLY A 183 -6.08 -4.63 -21.15
C GLY A 183 -5.66 -3.66 -20.05
N MET A 184 -6.03 -2.39 -20.19
CA MET A 184 -5.81 -1.39 -19.15
C MET A 184 -6.52 -1.74 -17.84
N ALA A 185 -7.78 -2.17 -17.90
CA ALA A 185 -8.53 -2.59 -16.72
C ALA A 185 -7.91 -3.83 -16.05
N ALA A 186 -7.42 -4.80 -16.83
CA ALA A 186 -6.73 -5.98 -16.31
C ALA A 186 -5.43 -5.61 -15.58
N ALA A 187 -4.62 -4.73 -16.18
CA ALA A 187 -3.41 -4.22 -15.55
C ALA A 187 -3.74 -3.45 -14.27
N PHE A 188 -4.72 -2.54 -14.33
CA PHE A 188 -5.11 -1.73 -13.18
C PHE A 188 -5.62 -2.60 -12.02
N ALA A 189 -6.44 -3.62 -12.31
CA ALA A 189 -6.90 -4.58 -11.31
C ALA A 189 -5.72 -5.33 -10.65
N GLY A 190 -4.71 -5.72 -11.43
CA GLY A 190 -3.50 -6.35 -10.90
C GLY A 190 -2.65 -5.40 -10.04
N VAL A 191 -2.37 -4.19 -10.53
CA VAL A 191 -1.50 -3.21 -9.85
C VAL A 191 -2.14 -2.67 -8.56
N SER A 192 -3.40 -2.24 -8.66
CA SER A 192 -4.11 -1.53 -7.59
C SER A 192 -4.88 -2.49 -6.68
N GLY A 193 -5.68 -3.39 -7.28
CA GLY A 193 -6.44 -4.40 -6.56
C GLY A 193 -5.56 -5.49 -5.94
N GLY A 194 -4.39 -5.72 -6.53
CA GLY A 194 -3.37 -6.64 -6.03
C GLY A 194 -2.27 -5.99 -5.20
N TYR A 195 -2.41 -4.72 -4.79
CA TYR A 195 -1.32 -3.90 -4.24
C TYR A 195 -0.54 -4.57 -3.10
N SER A 196 -1.21 -5.22 -2.15
CA SER A 196 -0.52 -5.90 -1.03
C SER A 196 0.09 -7.26 -1.39
N ALA A 197 -0.39 -7.95 -2.42
CA ALA A 197 0.01 -9.33 -2.70
C ALA A 197 1.27 -9.38 -3.56
N ASN A 198 2.23 -10.21 -3.17
CA ASN A 198 3.48 -10.33 -3.92
C ASN A 198 4.21 -11.66 -3.63
N LEU A 199 5.07 -12.07 -4.57
CA LEU A 199 6.00 -13.19 -4.39
C LEU A 199 7.27 -12.79 -3.64
N LEU A 200 7.69 -11.54 -3.79
CA LEU A 200 8.87 -11.00 -3.11
C LEU A 200 8.43 -10.02 -2.03
N LEU A 201 9.22 -9.93 -0.96
CA LEU A 201 9.03 -8.89 0.04
C LEU A 201 9.36 -7.54 -0.61
N GLY A 202 8.39 -6.63 -0.57
CA GLY A 202 8.50 -5.26 -1.02
C GLY A 202 8.75 -4.30 0.12
N THR A 203 8.64 -3.01 -0.17
CA THR A 203 8.77 -1.92 0.81
C THR A 203 7.54 -1.81 1.71
N ILE A 204 6.38 -2.29 1.25
CA ILE A 204 5.13 -2.31 2.01
C ILE A 204 5.19 -3.29 3.19
N ASP A 205 5.89 -4.42 3.06
CA ASP A 205 5.94 -5.45 4.09
C ASP A 205 6.59 -4.95 5.39
N PRO A 206 7.82 -4.41 5.39
CA PRO A 206 8.40 -3.84 6.59
C PRO A 206 7.68 -2.57 7.07
N LEU A 207 7.07 -1.81 6.16
CA LEU A 207 6.26 -0.63 6.50
C LEU A 207 5.05 -1.00 7.37
N LEU A 208 4.22 -1.93 6.90
CA LEU A 208 3.03 -2.35 7.63
C LEU A 208 3.41 -3.11 8.89
N ALA A 209 4.42 -3.99 8.82
CA ALA A 209 4.94 -4.70 9.99
C ALA A 209 5.42 -3.74 11.08
N GLY A 210 6.15 -2.69 10.70
CA GLY A 210 6.58 -1.66 11.64
C GLY A 210 5.41 -0.94 12.32
N ILE A 211 4.37 -0.57 11.58
CA ILE A 211 3.19 0.12 12.15
C ILE A 211 2.44 -0.84 13.09
N THR A 212 2.26 -2.09 12.67
CA THR A 212 1.61 -3.13 13.47
C THR A 212 2.40 -3.39 14.75
N GLN A 213 3.72 -3.39 14.69
CA GLN A 213 4.61 -3.54 15.85
C GLN A 213 4.41 -2.40 16.85
N GLU A 214 4.42 -1.14 16.40
CA GLU A 214 4.20 0.01 17.27
C GLU A 214 2.82 -0.05 17.95
N ALA A 215 1.81 -0.53 17.22
CA ALA A 215 0.48 -0.73 17.80
C ALA A 215 0.45 -1.89 18.82
N ALA A 216 1.08 -3.03 18.51
CA ALA A 216 1.15 -4.18 19.42
C ALA A 216 1.90 -3.84 20.73
N ARG A 217 2.92 -2.97 20.64
CA ARG A 217 3.70 -2.47 21.78
C ARG A 217 2.93 -1.60 22.76
N LEU A 218 1.73 -1.17 22.40
CA LEU A 218 0.80 -0.57 23.37
C LEU A 218 0.36 -1.59 24.44
N ILE A 219 0.31 -2.89 24.11
CA ILE A 219 -0.03 -3.98 25.04
C ILE A 219 1.23 -4.67 25.56
N ASP A 220 2.10 -5.11 24.66
CA ASP A 220 3.31 -5.88 24.96
C ASP A 220 4.54 -5.14 24.41
N PRO A 221 5.28 -4.40 25.26
CA PRO A 221 6.41 -3.57 24.84
C PRO A 221 7.52 -4.32 24.08
N GLU A 222 7.66 -5.62 24.29
CA GLU A 222 8.70 -6.44 23.66
C GLU A 222 8.21 -7.15 22.39
N TYR A 223 6.95 -6.95 21.99
CA TYR A 223 6.40 -7.58 20.80
C TYR A 223 7.15 -7.11 19.54
N GLU A 224 7.53 -8.07 18.70
CA GLU A 224 8.19 -7.84 17.41
C GLU A 224 7.34 -8.41 16.28
N VAL A 225 7.10 -7.60 15.24
CA VAL A 225 6.38 -8.05 14.03
C VAL A 225 7.37 -8.07 12.88
N PHE A 226 7.68 -9.27 12.38
CA PHE A 226 8.61 -9.42 11.27
C PHE A 226 7.97 -9.01 9.94
N ALA A 227 8.75 -8.43 9.03
CA ALA A 227 8.29 -8.12 7.67
C ALA A 227 7.86 -9.37 6.88
N THR A 228 8.37 -10.56 7.26
CA THR A 228 8.01 -11.85 6.68
C THR A 228 6.65 -12.39 7.15
N ALA A 229 6.02 -11.77 8.15
CA ALA A 229 4.85 -12.31 8.85
C ALA A 229 3.69 -12.72 7.92
N ASN A 230 3.41 -11.96 6.86
CA ASN A 230 2.34 -12.27 5.92
C ASN A 230 2.83 -12.92 4.62
N TRP A 231 4.12 -13.22 4.47
CA TRP A 231 4.70 -13.56 3.17
C TRP A 231 4.03 -14.77 2.50
N TYR A 232 3.78 -15.84 3.26
CA TYR A 232 3.09 -17.02 2.73
C TYR A 232 1.66 -16.72 2.26
N PHE A 233 0.93 -15.90 3.02
CA PHE A 233 -0.41 -15.47 2.64
C PHE A 233 -0.37 -14.62 1.36
N MET A 234 0.63 -13.73 1.24
CA MET A 234 0.79 -12.88 0.05
C MET A 234 1.15 -13.68 -1.19
N ILE A 235 1.99 -14.72 -1.08
CA ILE A 235 2.31 -15.64 -2.19
C ILE A 235 1.04 -16.30 -2.72
N ILE A 236 0.22 -16.88 -1.84
CA ILE A 236 -1.04 -17.52 -2.25
C ILE A 236 -2.00 -16.50 -2.85
N SER A 237 -2.08 -15.31 -2.24
CA SER A 237 -2.92 -14.20 -2.71
C SER A 237 -2.50 -13.73 -4.10
N THR A 238 -1.21 -13.74 -4.45
CA THR A 238 -0.75 -13.37 -5.79
C THR A 238 -1.39 -14.25 -6.87
N PHE A 239 -1.38 -15.57 -6.68
CA PHE A 239 -1.98 -16.48 -7.64
C PHE A 239 -3.51 -16.39 -7.64
N MET A 240 -4.12 -16.24 -6.46
CA MET A 240 -5.56 -16.04 -6.33
C MET A 240 -6.04 -14.79 -7.08
N ILE A 241 -5.41 -13.63 -6.84
CA ILE A 241 -5.77 -12.35 -7.47
C ILE A 241 -5.48 -12.40 -8.97
N THR A 242 -4.38 -13.02 -9.38
CA THR A 242 -4.09 -13.25 -10.80
C THR A 242 -5.20 -14.05 -11.46
N ALA A 243 -5.65 -15.15 -10.84
CA ALA A 243 -6.72 -15.96 -11.38
C ALA A 243 -8.03 -15.17 -11.43
N VAL A 244 -8.46 -14.57 -10.32
CA VAL A 244 -9.72 -13.82 -10.24
C VAL A 244 -9.74 -12.65 -11.21
N GLY A 245 -8.70 -11.81 -11.21
CA GLY A 245 -8.59 -10.66 -12.11
C GLY A 245 -8.63 -11.09 -13.58
N SER A 246 -7.92 -12.16 -13.92
CA SER A 246 -7.91 -12.69 -15.30
C SER A 246 -9.27 -13.24 -15.72
N LEU A 247 -9.93 -14.02 -14.85
CA LEU A 247 -11.25 -14.59 -15.13
C LEU A 247 -12.30 -13.49 -15.30
N VAL A 248 -12.29 -12.49 -14.43
CA VAL A 248 -13.19 -11.33 -14.54
C VAL A 248 -12.93 -10.57 -15.85
N THR A 249 -11.67 -10.34 -16.21
CA THR A 249 -11.37 -9.68 -17.50
C THR A 249 -11.88 -10.49 -18.69
N ILE A 250 -11.55 -11.79 -18.76
CA ILE A 250 -11.84 -12.66 -19.90
C ILE A 250 -13.34 -12.92 -20.06
N PHE A 251 -14.05 -13.18 -18.95
CA PHE A 251 -15.44 -13.64 -18.99
C PHE A 251 -16.46 -12.54 -18.76
N ILE A 252 -16.07 -11.37 -18.23
CA ILE A 252 -17.01 -10.30 -17.89
C ILE A 252 -16.64 -8.99 -18.60
N VAL A 253 -15.44 -8.47 -18.39
CA VAL A 253 -15.06 -7.12 -18.87
C VAL A 253 -14.93 -7.07 -20.38
N GLU A 254 -14.10 -7.93 -20.96
CA GLU A 254 -13.82 -7.93 -22.40
C GLU A 254 -15.06 -8.29 -23.24
N PRO A 255 -15.89 -9.31 -22.89
CA PRO A 255 -17.12 -9.57 -23.62
C PRO A 255 -18.13 -8.42 -23.56
N LYS A 256 -18.19 -7.69 -22.43
CA LYS A 256 -19.09 -6.55 -22.25
C LYS A 256 -18.69 -5.32 -23.06
N LEU A 257 -17.38 -5.12 -23.26
CA LEU A 257 -16.86 -4.03 -24.09
C LEU A 257 -17.05 -4.29 -25.59
N GLY A 258 -17.11 -5.55 -26.01
CA GLY A 258 -17.35 -5.92 -27.40
C GLY A 258 -16.15 -5.66 -28.32
N LYS A 259 -16.42 -5.51 -29.62
CA LYS A 259 -15.36 -5.19 -30.61
C LYS A 259 -14.94 -3.74 -30.46
N TYR A 260 -13.63 -3.52 -30.45
CA TYR A 260 -13.07 -2.17 -30.37
C TYR A 260 -13.31 -1.39 -31.66
N ASP A 261 -13.67 -0.12 -31.52
CA ASP A 261 -13.82 0.87 -32.58
C ASP A 261 -12.73 1.93 -32.41
N ASP A 262 -11.85 2.07 -33.40
CA ASP A 262 -10.70 2.97 -33.39
C ASP A 262 -11.03 4.40 -33.85
N SER A 263 -12.28 4.68 -34.26
CA SER A 263 -12.70 6.00 -34.76
C SER A 263 -12.54 7.13 -33.74
N ARG A 264 -12.57 6.80 -32.44
CA ARG A 264 -12.41 7.75 -31.33
C ARG A 264 -11.01 7.74 -30.71
N ALA A 265 -10.11 6.90 -31.23
CA ALA A 265 -8.75 6.78 -30.73
C ALA A 265 -7.88 7.99 -31.14
N ASP A 266 -6.89 8.31 -30.31
CA ASP A 266 -5.79 9.20 -30.68
C ASP A 266 -4.86 8.46 -31.68
N PRO A 267 -4.56 9.04 -32.86
CA PRO A 267 -3.66 8.41 -33.83
C PRO A 267 -2.30 8.01 -33.27
N SER A 268 -1.82 8.67 -32.21
CA SER A 268 -0.54 8.38 -31.57
C SER A 268 -0.52 7.10 -30.73
N VAL A 269 -1.68 6.54 -30.32
CA VAL A 269 -1.75 5.22 -29.66
C VAL A 269 -1.90 4.08 -30.65
N LEU A 270 -2.18 4.38 -31.92
CA LEU A 270 -2.21 3.41 -33.02
C LEU A 270 -0.81 3.14 -33.59
N ASP A 271 0.21 3.87 -33.13
CA ASP A 271 1.59 3.68 -33.51
C ASP A 271 2.30 2.68 -32.57
N ASP A 272 2.90 1.63 -33.13
CA ASP A 272 3.48 0.47 -32.42
C ASP A 272 4.70 0.81 -31.53
N SER A 273 5.07 2.09 -31.46
CA SER A 273 6.19 2.63 -30.68
C SER A 273 6.22 2.22 -29.21
N GLN A 274 5.07 1.85 -28.61
CA GLN A 274 4.98 1.42 -27.20
C GLN A 274 5.26 -0.08 -26.99
N MET A 275 5.26 -0.88 -28.05
CA MET A 275 5.55 -2.32 -28.01
C MET A 275 7.00 -2.64 -28.36
N GLN A 276 7.94 -1.76 -28.00
CA GLN A 276 9.34 -2.04 -28.26
C GLN A 276 9.75 -3.33 -27.53
N PRO A 277 10.25 -4.35 -28.25
CA PRO A 277 10.70 -5.57 -27.62
C PRO A 277 11.92 -5.26 -26.76
N LEU A 278 12.18 -6.12 -25.77
CA LEU A 278 13.41 -6.04 -24.99
C LEU A 278 14.62 -6.15 -25.92
N THR A 279 15.49 -5.16 -25.85
CA THR A 279 16.76 -5.13 -26.58
C THR A 279 17.66 -6.29 -26.15
N GLY A 280 18.61 -6.67 -27.00
CA GLY A 280 19.58 -7.72 -26.65
C GLY A 280 20.40 -7.38 -25.40
N LYS A 281 20.61 -6.08 -25.11
CA LYS A 281 21.27 -5.63 -23.88
C LYS A 281 20.38 -5.81 -22.66
N GLU A 282 19.10 -5.43 -22.72
CA GLU A 282 18.16 -5.64 -21.61
C GLU A 282 18.02 -7.13 -21.28
N LYS A 283 17.90 -8.00 -22.29
CA LYS A 283 17.86 -9.47 -22.07
C LYS A 283 19.12 -9.98 -21.38
N LYS A 284 20.32 -9.58 -21.83
CA LYS A 284 21.58 -9.92 -21.15
C LYS A 284 21.65 -9.34 -19.73
N GLY A 285 21.14 -8.12 -19.53
CA GLY A 285 21.04 -7.48 -18.23
C GLY A 285 20.15 -8.28 -17.27
N LEU A 286 18.99 -8.75 -17.72
CA LEU A 286 18.09 -9.59 -16.92
C LEU A 286 18.75 -10.91 -16.53
N VAL A 287 19.52 -11.53 -17.43
CA VAL A 287 20.30 -12.74 -17.11
C VAL A 287 21.34 -12.45 -16.04
N MET A 288 22.08 -11.35 -16.15
CA MET A 288 23.07 -10.95 -15.13
C MET A 288 22.42 -10.60 -13.79
N ALA A 289 21.25 -9.96 -13.79
CA ALA A 289 20.46 -9.76 -12.59
C ALA A 289 20.03 -11.09 -11.96
N GLY A 290 19.61 -12.07 -12.77
CA GLY A 290 19.28 -13.42 -12.31
C GLY A 290 20.48 -14.15 -11.68
N ILE A 291 21.69 -13.98 -12.23
CA ILE A 291 22.93 -14.46 -11.60
C ILE A 291 23.14 -13.76 -10.24
N GLY A 292 22.87 -12.46 -10.16
CA GLY A 292 22.89 -11.70 -8.91
C GLY A 292 21.92 -12.25 -7.87
N VAL A 293 20.69 -12.61 -8.27
CA VAL A 293 19.69 -13.27 -7.40
C VAL A 293 20.25 -14.57 -6.83
N VAL A 294 20.83 -15.43 -7.68
CA VAL A 294 21.45 -16.70 -7.23
C VAL A 294 22.61 -16.42 -6.27
N GLY A 295 23.45 -15.44 -6.56
CA GLY A 295 24.56 -15.05 -5.68
C GLY A 295 24.10 -14.60 -4.29
N VAL A 296 23.08 -13.75 -4.23
CA VAL A 296 22.50 -13.30 -2.94
C VAL A 296 21.83 -14.46 -2.21
N ALA A 297 21.09 -15.33 -2.90
CA ALA A 297 20.46 -16.49 -2.30
C ALA A 297 21.50 -17.48 -1.73
N LEU A 298 22.58 -17.77 -2.45
CA LEU A 298 23.68 -18.59 -1.98
C LEU A 298 24.37 -17.97 -0.75
N LEU A 299 24.55 -16.65 -0.73
CA LEU A 299 25.12 -15.95 0.41
C LEU A 299 24.21 -16.05 1.64
N ILE A 300 22.91 -15.80 1.50
CA ILE A 300 21.93 -15.98 2.59
C ILE A 300 21.98 -17.42 3.11
N MET A 301 21.93 -18.40 2.20
CA MET A 301 21.97 -19.81 2.56
C MET A 301 23.26 -20.17 3.31
N ALA A 302 24.42 -19.67 2.88
CA ALA A 302 25.68 -19.90 3.56
C ALA A 302 25.73 -19.28 4.98
N LEU A 303 25.04 -18.17 5.20
CA LEU A 303 25.03 -17.48 6.50
C LEU A 303 23.96 -18.01 7.48
N VAL A 304 22.92 -18.68 6.98
CA VAL A 304 21.73 -19.05 7.77
C VAL A 304 21.51 -20.57 7.85
N LEU A 305 21.81 -21.35 6.80
CA LEU A 305 21.54 -22.79 6.81
C LEU A 305 22.48 -23.63 7.70
N PRO A 306 23.78 -23.31 7.85
CA PRO A 306 24.63 -24.03 8.79
C PRO A 306 24.13 -23.88 10.23
N GLU A 307 24.30 -24.92 11.05
CA GLU A 307 23.92 -24.87 12.47
C GLU A 307 24.67 -23.78 13.24
N ASN A 308 25.90 -23.52 12.84
CA ASN A 308 26.77 -22.44 13.30
C ASN A 308 26.76 -21.22 12.36
N GLY A 309 25.67 -21.02 11.59
CA GLY A 309 25.54 -19.89 10.68
C GLY A 309 25.67 -18.55 11.40
N VAL A 310 26.36 -17.58 10.78
CA VAL A 310 26.64 -16.26 11.39
C VAL A 310 25.37 -15.48 11.72
N LEU A 311 24.28 -15.72 10.97
CA LEU A 311 22.99 -15.07 11.21
C LEU A 311 22.01 -15.93 12.03
N ARG A 312 22.53 -16.98 12.69
CA ARG A 312 21.79 -17.69 13.73
C ARG A 312 22.09 -17.09 15.10
N ASP A 313 21.13 -17.25 16.00
CA ASP A 313 21.29 -16.91 17.41
C ASP A 313 22.28 -17.87 18.06
N PRO A 314 23.44 -17.38 18.56
CA PRO A 314 24.42 -18.22 19.23
C PRO A 314 23.90 -18.81 20.55
N ASN A 315 22.85 -18.25 21.13
CA ASN A 315 22.25 -18.73 22.39
C ASN A 315 21.18 -19.80 22.17
N ALA A 316 20.67 -19.97 20.95
CA ALA A 316 19.63 -20.94 20.60
C ALA A 316 20.17 -22.11 19.75
N VAL A 317 21.48 -22.39 19.85
CA VAL A 317 22.13 -23.48 19.11
C VAL A 317 21.56 -24.82 19.57
N GLY A 318 20.97 -25.59 18.64
CA GLY A 318 20.35 -26.88 18.91
C GLY A 318 18.83 -26.84 19.11
N GLU A 319 18.21 -25.65 19.21
CA GLU A 319 16.75 -25.49 19.37
C GLU A 319 15.97 -25.56 18.05
N GLY A 320 16.66 -25.90 16.96
CA GLY A 320 16.10 -26.00 15.61
C GLY A 320 16.23 -24.72 14.79
N PHE A 321 15.89 -24.82 13.50
CA PHE A 321 16.08 -23.73 12.52
C PHE A 321 15.33 -22.46 12.91
N LEU A 322 14.04 -22.56 13.21
CA LEU A 322 13.21 -21.38 13.45
C LEU A 322 13.60 -20.64 14.74
N ALA A 323 13.81 -21.37 15.84
CA ALA A 323 14.23 -20.80 17.11
C ALA A 323 15.58 -20.07 17.00
N SER A 324 16.52 -20.62 16.24
CA SER A 324 17.84 -20.01 16.03
C SER A 324 17.88 -18.96 14.92
N SER A 325 16.81 -18.76 14.12
CA SER A 325 16.83 -17.83 12.97
C SER A 325 16.34 -16.41 13.28
N GLY A 326 16.11 -16.09 14.56
CA GLY A 326 15.67 -14.74 14.98
C GLY A 326 16.52 -13.60 14.38
N PRO A 327 17.86 -13.63 14.48
CA PRO A 327 18.73 -12.60 13.90
C PRO A 327 18.58 -12.47 12.38
N PHE A 328 18.42 -13.59 11.66
CA PHE A 328 18.13 -13.57 10.23
C PHE A 328 16.83 -12.83 9.91
N PHE A 329 15.73 -13.14 10.59
CA PHE A 329 14.44 -12.47 10.36
C PHE A 329 14.47 -10.97 10.68
N ARG A 330 15.17 -10.57 11.75
CA ARG A 330 15.42 -9.14 12.06
C ARG A 330 16.23 -8.44 10.97
N SER A 331 17.12 -9.16 10.29
CA SER A 331 17.96 -8.61 9.22
C SER A 331 17.30 -8.56 7.83
N ILE A 332 16.04 -8.97 7.68
CA ILE A 332 15.40 -9.13 6.35
C ILE A 332 15.37 -7.83 5.53
N VAL A 333 15.26 -6.68 6.20
CA VAL A 333 15.30 -5.36 5.53
C VAL A 333 16.67 -5.09 4.91
N ALA A 334 17.75 -5.48 5.59
CA ALA A 334 19.10 -5.39 5.03
C ALA A 334 19.27 -6.34 3.83
N TRP A 335 18.63 -7.51 3.88
CA TRP A 335 18.62 -8.43 2.73
C TRP A 335 17.84 -7.89 1.54
N ILE A 336 16.70 -7.22 1.76
CA ILE A 336 15.97 -6.48 0.71
C ILE A 336 16.89 -5.44 0.07
N PHE A 337 17.58 -4.64 0.89
CA PHE A 337 18.56 -3.65 0.41
C PHE A 337 19.65 -4.30 -0.47
N VAL A 338 20.33 -5.33 0.04
CA VAL A 338 21.40 -6.03 -0.67
C VAL A 338 20.88 -6.66 -1.97
N PHE A 339 19.70 -7.29 -1.93
CA PHE A 339 19.08 -7.92 -3.08
C PHE A 339 18.86 -6.93 -4.22
N PHE A 340 18.20 -5.80 -3.96
CA PHE A 340 17.91 -4.81 -5.00
C PHE A 340 19.15 -4.03 -5.44
N LEU A 341 20.10 -3.77 -4.52
CA LEU A 341 21.37 -3.17 -4.85
C LEU A 341 22.16 -4.04 -5.84
N VAL A 342 22.34 -5.33 -5.52
CA VAL A 342 23.14 -6.25 -6.34
C VAL A 342 22.48 -6.50 -7.69
N THR A 343 21.18 -6.79 -7.70
CA THR A 343 20.46 -7.08 -8.95
C THR A 343 20.32 -5.84 -9.84
N GLY A 344 19.98 -4.70 -9.25
CA GLY A 344 19.90 -3.41 -9.93
C GLY A 344 21.23 -2.98 -10.54
N PHE A 345 22.31 -3.09 -9.78
CA PHE A 345 23.65 -2.78 -10.28
C PHE A 345 24.08 -3.76 -11.39
N ALA A 346 23.88 -5.08 -11.21
CA ALA A 346 24.23 -6.08 -12.21
C ALA A 346 23.50 -5.84 -13.55
N TYR A 347 22.21 -5.53 -13.50
CA TYR A 347 21.44 -5.13 -14.67
C TYR A 347 21.95 -3.84 -15.30
N GLY A 348 22.06 -2.78 -14.48
CA GLY A 348 22.40 -1.45 -14.96
C GLY A 348 23.79 -1.36 -15.56
N LYS A 349 24.74 -2.16 -15.07
CA LYS A 349 26.09 -2.25 -15.62
C LYS A 349 26.12 -2.81 -17.04
N VAL A 350 25.27 -3.80 -17.34
CA VAL A 350 25.19 -4.43 -18.67
C VAL A 350 24.49 -3.52 -19.68
N VAL A 351 23.39 -2.89 -19.26
CA VAL A 351 22.60 -2.00 -20.12
C VAL A 351 23.29 -0.64 -20.29
N GLY A 352 24.16 -0.28 -19.35
CA GLY A 352 24.95 0.96 -19.37
C GLY A 352 24.30 2.14 -18.65
N THR A 353 23.27 1.89 -17.84
CA THR A 353 22.61 2.87 -16.97
C THR A 353 23.38 3.11 -15.67
N MET A 354 24.23 2.16 -15.26
CA MET A 354 25.09 2.24 -14.07
C MET A 354 26.55 2.03 -14.46
N LYS A 355 27.31 3.11 -14.63
CA LYS A 355 28.72 3.08 -15.11
C LYS A 355 29.71 3.25 -13.97
N ASN A 356 29.36 4.02 -12.96
CA ASN A 356 30.23 4.34 -11.83
C ASN A 356 29.43 4.37 -10.51
N ASP A 357 30.13 4.63 -9.42
CA ASP A 357 29.56 4.75 -8.07
C ASP A 357 28.55 5.90 -7.94
N ARG A 358 28.74 7.01 -8.67
CA ARG A 358 27.83 8.16 -8.63
C ARG A 358 26.46 7.81 -9.18
N ASP A 359 26.38 7.03 -10.26
CA ASP A 359 25.10 6.59 -10.81
C ASP A 359 24.28 5.77 -9.80
N VAL A 360 24.97 4.96 -8.98
CA VAL A 360 24.35 4.17 -7.90
C VAL A 360 23.87 5.08 -6.77
N ILE A 361 24.71 6.02 -6.33
CA ILE A 361 24.37 7.00 -5.29
C ILE A 361 23.20 7.88 -5.73
N ASP A 362 23.18 8.32 -6.99
CA ASP A 362 22.09 9.11 -7.56
C ASP A 362 20.78 8.30 -7.57
N GLY A 363 20.85 6.99 -7.85
CA GLY A 363 19.71 6.08 -7.71
C GLY A 363 19.16 6.02 -6.28
N MET A 364 20.05 5.92 -5.29
CA MET A 364 19.69 5.95 -3.87
C MET A 364 19.08 7.31 -3.46
N ALA A 365 19.75 8.41 -3.80
CA ALA A 365 19.33 9.77 -3.44
C ALA A 365 17.98 10.13 -4.06
N SER A 366 17.77 9.76 -5.33
CA SER A 366 16.49 9.97 -6.02
C SER A 366 15.35 9.25 -5.31
N ALA A 367 15.57 8.01 -4.85
CA ALA A 367 14.55 7.24 -4.14
C ALA A 367 14.25 7.78 -2.74
N ILE A 368 15.25 8.31 -2.02
CA ILE A 368 14.99 8.99 -0.74
C ILE A 368 14.22 10.30 -0.96
N SER A 369 14.51 11.05 -2.04
CA SER A 369 13.81 12.29 -2.36
C SER A 369 12.31 12.10 -2.60
N THR A 370 11.88 10.96 -3.15
CA THR A 370 10.45 10.70 -3.37
C THR A 370 9.71 10.42 -2.05
N LEU A 371 10.42 10.10 -0.97
CA LEU A 371 9.86 9.83 0.35
C LEU A 371 9.68 11.09 1.21
N GLY A 372 9.88 12.30 0.68
CA GLY A 372 9.75 13.53 1.46
C GLY A 372 8.42 13.64 2.21
N LEU A 373 7.31 13.33 1.55
CA LEU A 373 5.98 13.34 2.16
C LEU A 373 5.81 12.21 3.19
N TYR A 374 6.37 11.03 2.90
CA TYR A 374 6.35 9.89 3.82
C TYR A 374 7.07 10.22 5.14
N ILE A 375 8.25 10.84 5.07
CA ILE A 375 9.05 11.24 6.25
C ILE A 375 8.24 12.21 7.13
N VAL A 376 7.58 13.20 6.52
CA VAL A 376 6.74 14.17 7.24
C VAL A 376 5.51 13.49 7.85
N LEU A 377 4.87 12.56 7.14
CA LEU A 377 3.74 11.79 7.65
C LEU A 377 4.16 10.96 8.86
N VAL A 378 5.26 10.21 8.75
CA VAL A 378 5.80 9.37 9.82
C VAL A 378 6.16 10.20 11.05
N PHE A 379 6.68 11.42 10.87
CA PHE A 379 6.95 12.31 11.98
C PHE A 379 5.72 12.56 12.85
N PHE A 380 4.58 12.96 12.25
CA PHE A 380 3.36 13.21 13.01
C PHE A 380 2.66 11.93 13.48
N ALA A 381 2.72 10.85 12.69
CA ALA A 381 2.21 9.55 13.11
C ALA A 381 2.93 9.03 14.36
N ALA A 382 4.27 9.15 14.41
CA ALA A 382 5.07 8.79 15.58
C ALA A 382 4.65 9.58 16.82
N GLN A 383 4.39 10.89 16.69
CA GLN A 383 3.91 11.69 17.82
C GLN A 383 2.51 11.26 18.26
N PHE A 384 1.59 11.04 17.32
CA PHE A 384 0.24 10.58 17.63
C PHE A 384 0.26 9.24 18.40
N VAL A 385 0.98 8.24 17.90
CA VAL A 385 1.08 6.92 18.55
C VAL A 385 1.72 7.02 19.93
N ALA A 386 2.81 7.79 20.05
CA ALA A 386 3.46 8.02 21.34
C ALA A 386 2.51 8.69 22.35
N PHE A 387 1.80 9.74 21.94
CA PHE A 387 0.84 10.43 22.81
C PHE A 387 -0.32 9.52 23.18
N PHE A 388 -0.79 8.69 22.24
CA PHE A 388 -1.86 7.73 22.49
C PHE A 388 -1.46 6.65 23.51
N GLY A 389 -0.20 6.22 23.48
CA GLY A 389 0.39 5.32 24.47
C GLY A 389 0.57 5.99 25.83
N TRP A 390 1.25 7.15 25.89
CA TRP A 390 1.53 7.84 27.16
C TRP A 390 0.28 8.26 27.93
N THR A 391 -0.80 8.55 27.20
CA THR A 391 -2.08 8.95 27.80
C THR A 391 -2.91 7.77 28.31
N ASN A 392 -2.47 6.53 28.08
CA ASN A 392 -3.22 5.29 28.27
C ASN A 392 -4.55 5.21 27.50
N LEU A 393 -4.88 6.20 26.67
CA LEU A 393 -6.13 6.22 25.91
C LEU A 393 -6.15 5.12 24.84
N GLY A 394 -5.00 4.72 24.33
CA GLY A 394 -4.89 3.53 23.47
C GLY A 394 -5.32 2.26 24.17
N LEU A 395 -4.77 2.02 25.37
CA LEU A 395 -5.15 0.87 26.20
C LEU A 395 -6.63 0.92 26.61
N ILE A 396 -7.12 2.06 27.09
CA ILE A 396 -8.53 2.22 27.49
C ILE A 396 -9.48 1.92 26.32
N THR A 397 -9.19 2.46 25.14
CA THR A 397 -10.01 2.23 23.93
C THR A 397 -9.97 0.76 23.53
N ALA A 398 -8.78 0.13 23.61
CA ALA A 398 -8.59 -1.26 23.26
C ALA A 398 -9.37 -2.21 24.17
N VAL A 399 -9.28 -2.01 25.49
CA VAL A 399 -10.02 -2.81 26.49
C VAL A 399 -11.52 -2.64 26.31
N THR A 400 -12.00 -1.39 26.23
CA THR A 400 -13.43 -1.11 26.06
C THR A 400 -13.99 -1.69 24.75
N GLY A 401 -13.22 -1.60 23.67
CA GLY A 401 -13.61 -2.20 22.39
C GLY A 401 -13.59 -3.73 22.40
N ALA A 402 -12.62 -4.34 23.09
CA ALA A 402 -12.56 -5.79 23.25
C ALA A 402 -13.75 -6.29 24.09
N ASP A 403 -14.07 -5.62 25.19
CA ASP A 403 -15.26 -5.91 26.00
C ASP A 403 -16.54 -5.80 25.17
N PHE A 404 -16.67 -4.76 24.34
CA PHE A 404 -17.80 -4.62 23.43
C PHE A 404 -17.94 -5.83 22.50
N LEU A 405 -16.84 -6.24 21.85
CA LEU A 405 -16.81 -7.40 20.95
C LEU A 405 -17.13 -8.72 21.68
N GLN A 406 -16.62 -8.91 22.89
CA GLN A 406 -16.90 -10.07 23.72
C GLN A 406 -18.37 -10.13 24.13
N ASN A 407 -18.95 -8.99 24.57
CA ASN A 407 -20.33 -8.90 25.02
C ASN A 407 -21.35 -9.21 23.91
N ILE A 408 -21.06 -8.83 22.66
CA ILE A 408 -21.92 -9.17 21.52
C ILE A 408 -21.63 -10.57 20.94
N GLY A 409 -20.66 -11.31 21.50
CA GLY A 409 -20.25 -12.63 21.04
C GLY A 409 -19.45 -12.63 19.73
N LEU A 410 -18.89 -11.48 19.32
CA LEU A 410 -18.13 -11.33 18.07
C LEU A 410 -16.62 -11.56 18.31
N THR A 411 -16.27 -12.71 18.89
CA THR A 411 -14.87 -13.10 19.18
C THR A 411 -14.31 -14.08 18.16
N GLY A 412 -15.16 -14.74 17.37
CA GLY A 412 -14.74 -15.69 16.33
C GLY A 412 -14.23 -15.02 15.04
N PRO A 413 -13.76 -15.82 14.06
CA PRO A 413 -13.10 -15.32 12.84
C PRO A 413 -13.93 -14.34 11.99
N ILE A 414 -15.26 -14.34 12.17
CA ILE A 414 -16.18 -13.44 11.48
C ILE A 414 -15.91 -11.96 11.81
N VAL A 415 -15.24 -11.64 12.93
CA VAL A 415 -14.79 -10.28 13.23
C VAL A 415 -13.93 -9.70 12.11
N PHE A 416 -13.11 -10.54 11.45
CA PHE A 416 -12.28 -10.10 10.33
C PHE A 416 -13.08 -9.73 9.09
N LEU A 417 -14.25 -10.32 8.87
CA LEU A 417 -15.12 -9.90 7.76
C LEU A 417 -15.54 -8.44 7.94
N PHE A 418 -16.02 -8.08 9.14
CA PHE A 418 -16.41 -6.70 9.45
C PHE A 418 -15.22 -5.76 9.46
N PHE A 419 -14.08 -6.21 9.98
CA PHE A 419 -12.84 -5.44 9.97
C PHE A 419 -12.35 -5.16 8.54
N ILE A 420 -12.33 -6.16 7.65
CA ILE A 420 -11.97 -6.01 6.23
C ILE A 420 -12.92 -5.01 5.54
N ILE A 421 -14.22 -5.12 5.77
CA ILE A 421 -15.22 -4.19 5.20
C ILE A 421 -14.98 -2.77 5.70
N MET A 422 -14.74 -2.61 7.01
CA MET A 422 -14.42 -1.31 7.60
C MET A 422 -13.15 -0.72 6.98
N CYS A 423 -12.07 -1.51 6.88
CA CYS A 423 -10.84 -1.08 6.22
C CYS A 423 -11.09 -0.68 4.76
N GLY A 424 -11.87 -1.46 4.02
CA GLY A 424 -12.24 -1.15 2.63
C GLY A 424 -13.04 0.15 2.50
N ILE A 425 -13.96 0.43 3.44
CA ILE A 425 -14.73 1.68 3.47
C ILE A 425 -13.82 2.88 3.80
N VAL A 426 -12.96 2.76 4.81
CA VAL A 426 -12.03 3.84 5.18
C VAL A 426 -11.06 4.14 4.04
N ASN A 427 -10.62 3.11 3.32
CA ASN A 427 -9.73 3.25 2.18
C ASN A 427 -10.34 4.07 1.03
N LEU A 428 -11.67 4.10 0.90
CA LEU A 428 -12.33 4.97 -0.09
C LEU A 428 -12.05 6.46 0.19
N SER A 429 -11.89 6.83 1.46
CA SER A 429 -11.59 8.20 1.90
C SER A 429 -10.09 8.46 2.06
N LEU A 430 -9.33 7.46 2.53
CA LEU A 430 -7.89 7.51 2.78
C LEU A 430 -7.16 6.46 1.95
N GLY A 431 -6.96 6.71 0.66
CA GLY A 431 -6.35 5.76 -0.29
C GLY A 431 -4.84 5.55 -0.15
N SER A 432 -4.28 5.73 1.05
CA SER A 432 -2.86 5.49 1.33
C SER A 432 -2.72 4.44 2.41
N ALA A 433 -2.12 3.30 2.05
CA ALA A 433 -1.97 2.17 2.96
C ALA A 433 -1.26 2.53 4.26
N SER A 434 -0.15 3.27 4.18
CA SER A 434 0.58 3.70 5.38
C SER A 434 -0.21 4.70 6.23
N ALA A 435 -0.91 5.65 5.60
CA ALA A 435 -1.69 6.65 6.32
C ALA A 435 -2.87 6.00 7.04
N GLN A 436 -3.65 5.18 6.34
CA GLN A 436 -4.79 4.49 6.92
C GLN A 436 -4.35 3.56 8.05
N TRP A 437 -3.29 2.77 7.83
CA TRP A 437 -2.82 1.85 8.85
C TRP A 437 -2.25 2.57 10.08
N ALA A 438 -1.51 3.66 9.89
CA ALA A 438 -0.97 4.42 11.02
C ALA A 438 -2.07 5.07 11.90
N VAL A 439 -3.27 5.34 11.36
CA VAL A 439 -4.42 5.80 12.16
C VAL A 439 -5.14 4.63 12.82
N THR A 440 -5.37 3.54 12.09
CA THR A 440 -6.27 2.46 12.53
C THR A 440 -5.58 1.39 13.35
N ALA A 441 -4.31 1.07 13.09
CA ALA A 441 -3.57 0.03 13.81
C ALA A 441 -3.49 0.27 15.31
N PRO A 442 -3.15 1.49 15.81
CA PRO A 442 -3.06 1.75 17.26
C PRO A 442 -4.37 1.50 18.01
N ILE A 443 -5.51 1.51 17.30
CA ILE A 443 -6.84 1.28 17.87
C ILE A 443 -7.21 -0.20 17.76
N PHE A 444 -7.12 -0.77 16.55
CA PHE A 444 -7.67 -2.10 16.27
C PHE A 444 -6.71 -3.24 16.59
N VAL A 445 -5.39 -3.05 16.45
CA VAL A 445 -4.43 -4.10 16.78
C VAL A 445 -4.52 -4.46 18.27
N PRO A 446 -4.41 -3.51 19.21
CA PRO A 446 -4.60 -3.81 20.62
C PRO A 446 -5.96 -4.45 20.95
N MET A 447 -7.03 -3.88 20.41
CA MET A 447 -8.39 -4.37 20.64
C MET A 447 -8.56 -5.83 20.23
N LEU A 448 -8.06 -6.19 19.04
CA LEU A 448 -8.16 -7.54 18.50
C LEU A 448 -7.18 -8.52 19.17
N MET A 449 -6.05 -8.02 19.71
CA MET A 449 -5.16 -8.81 20.56
C MET A 449 -5.84 -9.24 21.86
N PHE A 450 -6.61 -8.36 22.51
CA PHE A 450 -7.34 -8.70 23.74
C PHE A 450 -8.42 -9.77 23.55
N ILE A 451 -8.95 -9.94 22.33
CA ILE A 451 -9.88 -11.05 22.02
C ILE A 451 -9.16 -12.30 21.49
N GLY A 452 -7.82 -12.31 21.48
CA GLY A 452 -6.98 -13.49 21.21
C GLY A 452 -6.38 -13.59 19.81
N TYR A 453 -6.41 -12.54 18.98
CA TYR A 453 -5.79 -12.57 17.65
C TYR A 453 -4.39 -11.98 17.64
N SER A 454 -3.50 -12.60 16.88
CA SER A 454 -2.14 -12.07 16.72
C SER A 454 -2.13 -10.83 15.79
N PRO A 455 -1.24 -9.86 16.04
CA PRO A 455 -1.05 -8.68 15.18
C PRO A 455 -0.84 -9.02 13.70
N GLU A 456 -0.19 -10.14 13.39
CA GLU A 456 0.11 -10.58 12.03
C GLU A 456 -1.15 -10.93 11.24
N VAL A 457 -2.13 -11.58 11.88
CA VAL A 457 -3.42 -11.90 11.24
C VAL A 457 -4.24 -10.63 11.05
N ILE A 458 -4.20 -9.73 12.03
CA ILE A 458 -4.89 -8.43 11.98
C ILE A 458 -4.34 -7.59 10.83
N GLN A 459 -3.01 -7.51 10.69
CA GLN A 459 -2.35 -6.89 9.55
C GLN A 459 -2.75 -7.54 8.22
N GLY A 460 -2.81 -8.87 8.18
CA GLY A 460 -3.26 -9.60 6.99
C GLY A 460 -4.68 -9.20 6.56
N ALA A 461 -5.60 -9.08 7.52
CA ALA A 461 -6.96 -8.64 7.27
C ALA A 461 -7.02 -7.17 6.79
N TYR A 462 -6.22 -6.29 7.39
CA TYR A 462 -6.09 -4.91 6.92
C TYR A 462 -5.63 -4.83 5.46
N ARG A 463 -4.59 -5.60 5.09
CA ARG A 463 -4.05 -5.65 3.72
C ARG A 463 -5.08 -6.06 2.69
N ILE A 464 -6.02 -6.95 3.04
CA ILE A 464 -7.14 -7.33 2.17
C ILE A 464 -8.07 -6.14 1.94
N GLY A 465 -8.49 -5.47 3.02
CA GLY A 465 -9.42 -4.33 2.94
C GLY A 465 -8.84 -3.16 2.15
N ASP A 466 -7.59 -2.79 2.44
CA ASP A 466 -6.84 -1.74 1.76
C ASP A 466 -6.73 -1.98 0.24
N SER A 467 -6.28 -3.17 -0.18
CA SER A 467 -6.06 -3.42 -1.61
C SER A 467 -7.36 -3.56 -2.41
N THR A 468 -8.42 -4.13 -1.81
CA THR A 468 -9.65 -4.47 -2.54
C THR A 468 -10.39 -3.26 -3.11
N THR A 469 -10.42 -2.13 -2.38
CA THR A 469 -11.20 -0.96 -2.78
C THR A 469 -10.40 0.13 -3.50
N ASN A 470 -9.08 -0.05 -3.68
CA ASN A 470 -8.22 0.91 -4.39
C ASN A 470 -8.66 1.17 -5.84
N ILE A 471 -9.32 0.21 -6.49
CA ILE A 471 -9.78 0.31 -7.89
C ILE A 471 -11.12 1.03 -8.05
N ILE A 472 -11.84 1.31 -6.96
CA ILE A 472 -13.17 1.94 -6.97
C ILE A 472 -13.21 3.31 -6.28
N THR A 473 -12.07 3.85 -5.86
CA THR A 473 -11.98 5.19 -5.28
C THR A 473 -11.38 6.21 -6.28
N PRO A 474 -12.05 7.36 -6.50
CA PRO A 474 -11.49 8.46 -7.28
C PRO A 474 -10.38 9.21 -6.51
N MET A 475 -10.25 8.99 -5.19
CA MET A 475 -9.25 9.64 -4.34
C MET A 475 -7.85 9.07 -4.52
N MET A 476 -7.71 7.97 -5.27
CA MET A 476 -6.42 7.38 -5.55
C MET A 476 -5.60 8.26 -6.50
N SER A 477 -4.34 8.54 -6.14
CA SER A 477 -3.45 9.47 -6.84
C SER A 477 -3.21 9.14 -8.32
N TYR A 478 -3.32 7.89 -8.74
CA TYR A 478 -3.12 7.47 -10.14
C TYR A 478 -4.40 7.39 -10.96
N PHE A 479 -5.59 7.57 -10.36
CA PHE A 479 -6.85 7.48 -11.09
C PHE A 479 -6.88 8.44 -12.30
N GLY A 480 -6.46 9.69 -12.09
CA GLY A 480 -6.38 10.70 -13.16
C GLY A 480 -5.39 10.34 -14.28
N LEU A 481 -4.24 9.75 -13.95
CA LEU A 481 -3.26 9.28 -14.94
C LEU A 481 -3.86 8.17 -15.81
N ILE A 482 -4.55 7.21 -15.19
CA ILE A 482 -5.15 6.07 -15.88
C ILE A 482 -6.31 6.52 -16.77
N LEU A 483 -7.14 7.44 -16.26
CA LEU A 483 -8.22 8.03 -17.03
C LEU A 483 -7.68 8.79 -18.25
N ALA A 484 -6.63 9.59 -18.07
CA ALA A 484 -5.96 10.30 -19.16
C ALA A 484 -5.37 9.35 -20.22
N TRP A 485 -4.97 8.14 -19.83
CA TRP A 485 -4.57 7.10 -20.79
C TRP A 485 -5.77 6.45 -21.47
N ALA A 486 -6.86 6.22 -20.75
CA ALA A 486 -8.06 5.60 -21.29
C ALA A 486 -8.70 6.48 -22.36
N THR A 487 -8.72 7.81 -22.14
CA THR A 487 -9.26 8.79 -23.11
C THR A 487 -8.47 8.84 -24.42
N ARG A 488 -7.23 8.33 -24.46
CA ARG A 488 -6.48 8.17 -25.72
C ARG A 488 -7.02 7.05 -26.58
N TYR A 489 -7.64 6.03 -25.99
CA TYR A 489 -8.27 4.92 -26.74
C TYR A 489 -9.75 5.17 -27.00
N ASP A 490 -10.43 5.98 -26.18
CA ASP A 490 -11.84 6.35 -26.36
C ASP A 490 -12.12 7.75 -25.77
N LYS A 491 -12.27 8.75 -26.64
CA LYS A 491 -12.31 10.19 -26.27
C LYS A 491 -13.49 10.66 -25.43
#